data_AF-A0A9E2IV14-F1
#
_entry.id   AF-A0A9E2IV14-F1
#
_cell.length_a   1.000
_cell.length_b   1.000
_cell.length_c   1.000
_cell.angle_alpha   90.00
_cell.angle_beta   90.00
_cell.angle_gamma   90.00
#
_symmetry.space_group_name_H-M   'P 1'
#
loop_
_entity.id
_entity.type
_entity.pdbx_description
1 polymer ?
#
loop_
_entity_poly.entity_id
_entity_poly.type
_entity_poly.pdbx_seq_one_letter_code
_entity_poly.pdbx_strand_id
1 'polypeptide(L)'
;MGLAILLGVFAVGVVVGMPVAFAMGIAAASAFLFEGFPTLMTFQRAMAGVTVFSLLAIPFFVFAGEIMLHGGIAARLVRFASALVGHFKGGLAMVNIFSSMLFGGISGSAIADISALGSLLIPVMKERGYRPDYAVNVTVTSSIAGIVIPPSHNMIIFAVAAGGGISISKLFLAGVVPGVLMCLCLAVAAYVLAVKHKYPAEPFPGRAALGRTALDALPGLVTAVIIVGGTLSGVFTVTESGAF
;
A
#
# COMPACT_ATOMS: atom_id res chain seq x y z
N MET A 1 2.81 35.46 -16.38
CA MET A 1 1.33 35.30 -16.43
C MET A 1 0.94 33.83 -16.58
N GLY A 2 1.84 32.97 -17.07
CA GLY A 2 1.67 31.53 -17.12
C GLY A 2 1.40 30.84 -15.79
N LEU A 3 1.94 31.33 -14.66
CA LEU A 3 1.60 30.81 -13.32
C LEU A 3 0.11 31.00 -12.96
N ALA A 4 -0.47 32.15 -13.29
CA ALA A 4 -1.89 32.41 -13.04
C ALA A 4 -2.78 31.54 -13.94
N ILE A 5 -2.35 31.31 -15.19
CA ILE A 5 -3.03 30.40 -16.12
C ILE A 5 -2.95 28.96 -15.63
N LEU A 6 -1.77 28.52 -15.18
CA LEU A 6 -1.58 27.19 -14.63
C LEU A 6 -2.52 26.95 -13.44
N LEU A 7 -2.50 27.85 -12.45
CA LEU A 7 -3.34 27.74 -11.27
C LEU A 7 -4.83 27.86 -11.60
N GLY A 8 -5.21 28.76 -12.51
CA GLY A 8 -6.59 28.99 -12.93
C GLY A 8 -7.18 27.79 -13.68
N VAL A 9 -6.48 27.28 -14.70
CA VAL A 9 -6.90 26.11 -15.47
C VAL A 9 -6.97 24.86 -14.59
N PHE A 10 -6.00 24.68 -13.69
CA PHE A 10 -6.03 23.58 -12.72
C PHE A 10 -7.25 23.67 -11.79
N ALA A 11 -7.49 24.84 -11.19
CA ALA A 11 -8.61 25.06 -10.27
C ALA A 11 -9.96 24.82 -10.96
N VAL A 12 -10.15 25.35 -12.18
CA VAL A 12 -11.38 25.12 -12.96
C VAL A 12 -11.54 23.64 -13.28
N GLY A 13 -10.47 22.95 -13.71
CA GLY A 13 -10.51 21.52 -13.99
C GLY A 13 -10.96 20.69 -12.79
N VAL A 14 -10.44 20.99 -11.60
CA VAL A 14 -10.83 20.31 -10.36
C VAL A 14 -12.28 20.61 -9.99
N VAL A 15 -12.74 21.87 -10.12
CA VAL A 15 -14.14 22.27 -9.82
C VAL A 15 -15.16 21.58 -10.73
N VAL A 16 -14.81 21.37 -12.00
CA VAL A 16 -15.66 20.66 -12.99
C VAL A 16 -15.64 19.14 -12.76
N GLY A 17 -14.85 18.64 -11.80
CA GLY A 17 -14.77 17.22 -11.46
C GLY A 17 -13.86 16.41 -12.39
N MET A 18 -12.97 17.08 -13.14
CA MET A 18 -11.99 16.39 -13.97
C MET A 18 -10.96 15.66 -13.08
N PRO A 19 -10.52 14.43 -13.43
CA PRO A 19 -9.47 13.75 -12.68
C PRO A 19 -8.21 14.61 -12.60
N VAL A 20 -7.63 14.71 -11.40
CA VAL A 20 -6.53 15.64 -11.07
C VAL A 20 -5.35 15.50 -12.05
N ALA A 21 -5.03 14.29 -12.49
CA ALA A 21 -3.96 14.05 -13.46
C ALA A 21 -4.18 14.80 -14.79
N PHE A 22 -5.40 14.79 -15.34
CA PHE A 22 -5.73 15.51 -16.56
C PHE A 22 -5.77 17.02 -16.33
N ALA A 23 -6.30 17.45 -15.17
CA ALA A 23 -6.29 18.87 -14.79
C ALA A 23 -4.87 19.44 -14.73
N MET A 24 -3.93 18.73 -14.10
CA MET A 24 -2.53 19.12 -14.02
C MET A 24 -1.86 19.14 -15.40
N GLY A 25 -2.09 18.12 -16.24
CA GLY A 25 -1.51 18.04 -17.58
C GLY A 25 -1.98 19.18 -18.49
N ILE A 26 -3.28 19.47 -18.51
CA ILE A 26 -3.85 20.56 -19.32
C ILE A 26 -3.39 21.92 -18.81
N ALA A 27 -3.34 22.11 -17.49
CA ALA A 27 -2.85 23.34 -16.88
C ALA A 27 -1.37 23.60 -17.22
N ALA A 28 -0.51 22.58 -17.11
CA ALA A 28 0.90 22.68 -17.48
C ALA A 28 1.09 22.96 -18.97
N ALA A 29 0.37 22.25 -19.85
CA ALA A 29 0.44 22.47 -21.29
C ALA A 29 -0.04 23.88 -21.68
N SER A 30 -1.13 24.35 -21.07
CA SER A 30 -1.69 25.69 -21.31
C SER A 30 -0.72 26.80 -20.88
N ALA A 31 -0.04 26.63 -19.75
CA ALA A 31 0.99 27.57 -19.28
C ALA A 31 2.22 27.58 -20.19
N PHE A 32 2.66 26.42 -20.69
CA PHE A 32 3.80 26.31 -21.61
C PHE A 32 3.52 26.97 -22.95
N LEU A 33 2.31 26.76 -23.50
CA LEU A 33 1.86 27.39 -24.73
C LEU A 33 1.77 28.92 -24.58
N PHE A 34 1.30 29.41 -23.42
CA PHE A 34 1.19 30.84 -23.16
C PHE A 34 2.56 31.54 -23.04
N GLU A 35 3.52 30.91 -22.35
CA GLU A 35 4.88 31.46 -22.21
C GLU A 35 5.73 31.29 -23.49
N GLY A 36 5.14 30.76 -24.57
CA GLY A 36 5.79 30.67 -25.88
C GLY A 36 6.83 29.55 -25.99
N PHE A 37 6.82 28.57 -25.08
CA PHE A 37 7.69 27.41 -25.19
C PHE A 37 7.31 26.58 -26.42
N PRO A 38 8.30 26.05 -27.18
CA PRO A 38 8.02 25.15 -28.29
C PRO A 38 7.15 23.97 -27.82
N THR A 39 6.11 23.63 -28.59
CA THR A 39 5.23 22.50 -28.27
C THR A 39 6.02 21.20 -28.08
N LEU A 40 7.11 21.05 -28.83
CA LEU A 40 8.06 19.94 -28.69
C LEU A 40 8.65 19.84 -27.27
N MET A 41 8.96 20.96 -26.61
CA MET A 41 9.45 20.94 -25.22
C MET A 41 8.39 20.46 -24.24
N THR A 42 7.11 20.78 -24.48
CA THR A 42 5.99 20.27 -23.67
C THR A 42 5.92 18.75 -23.76
N PHE A 43 5.97 18.20 -24.98
CA PHE A 43 6.01 16.75 -25.20
C PHE A 43 7.27 16.09 -24.63
N GLN A 44 8.44 16.69 -24.81
CA GLN A 44 9.70 16.17 -24.26
C GLN A 44 9.67 16.14 -22.72
N ARG A 45 9.12 17.17 -22.06
CA ARG A 45 8.99 17.20 -20.59
C ARG A 45 7.98 16.20 -20.08
N ALA A 46 6.85 16.04 -20.77
CA ALA A 46 5.89 14.98 -20.45
C ALA A 46 6.54 13.59 -20.56
N MET A 47 7.27 13.32 -21.65
CA MET A 47 7.99 12.06 -21.84
C MET A 47 9.07 11.84 -20.76
N ALA A 48 9.85 12.87 -20.43
CA ALA A 48 10.90 12.78 -19.42
C ALA A 48 10.35 12.38 -18.03
N GLY A 49 9.12 12.77 -17.70
CA GLY A 49 8.46 12.37 -16.45
C GLY A 49 8.02 10.90 -16.43
N VAL A 50 7.67 10.34 -17.59
CA VAL A 50 7.27 8.92 -17.72
C VAL A 50 8.49 7.99 -17.75
N THR A 51 9.61 8.43 -18.32
CA THR A 51 10.82 7.62 -18.48
C THR A 51 11.74 7.60 -17.25
N VAL A 52 11.23 7.92 -16.06
CA VAL A 52 12.03 7.90 -14.83
C VAL A 52 12.27 6.45 -14.39
N PHE A 53 13.52 6.03 -14.33
CA PHE A 53 13.92 4.65 -13.99
C PHE A 53 13.32 4.15 -12.67
N SER A 54 13.20 5.02 -11.67
CA SER A 54 12.59 4.67 -10.38
C SER A 54 11.12 4.29 -10.48
N LEU A 55 10.38 4.75 -11.50
CA LEU A 55 8.97 4.39 -11.69
C LEU A 55 8.80 2.95 -12.17
N LEU A 56 9.84 2.30 -12.72
CA LEU A 56 9.81 0.87 -13.07
C LEU A 56 9.64 -0.04 -11.85
N ALA A 57 10.00 0.43 -10.66
CA ALA A 57 9.76 -0.30 -9.42
C ALA A 57 8.26 -0.52 -9.16
N ILE A 58 7.40 0.39 -9.59
CA ILE A 58 5.95 0.32 -9.37
C ILE A 58 5.33 -0.92 -10.03
N PRO A 59 5.45 -1.13 -11.37
CA PRO A 59 4.93 -2.32 -12.01
C PRO A 59 5.59 -3.60 -11.48
N PHE A 60 6.87 -3.57 -11.11
CA PHE A 60 7.54 -4.73 -10.52
C PHE A 60 6.96 -5.12 -9.15
N PHE A 61 6.73 -4.17 -8.24
CA PHE A 61 6.08 -4.47 -6.96
C PHE A 61 4.62 -4.91 -7.11
N VAL A 62 3.87 -4.31 -8.04
CA VAL A 62 2.51 -4.76 -8.34
C VAL A 62 2.52 -6.20 -8.88
N PHE A 63 3.43 -6.50 -9.81
CA PHE A 63 3.59 -7.84 -10.37
C PHE A 63 4.03 -8.87 -9.32
N ALA A 64 4.99 -8.52 -8.46
CA ALA A 64 5.40 -9.37 -7.35
C ALA A 64 4.24 -9.63 -6.38
N GLY A 65 3.46 -8.60 -6.03
CA GLY A 65 2.25 -8.74 -5.21
C GLY A 65 1.22 -9.71 -5.82
N GLU A 66 0.98 -9.62 -7.13
CA GLU A 66 0.11 -10.55 -7.86
C GLU A 66 0.64 -11.99 -7.88
N ILE A 67 1.96 -12.19 -8.09
CA ILE A 67 2.59 -13.52 -7.97
C ILE A 67 2.39 -14.07 -6.56
N MET A 68 2.53 -13.25 -5.52
CA MET A 68 2.37 -13.68 -4.13
C MET A 68 0.91 -14.01 -3.79
N LEU A 69 -0.03 -13.27 -4.37
CA LEU A 69 -1.46 -13.55 -4.26
C LEU A 69 -1.79 -14.91 -4.89
N HIS A 70 -1.47 -15.08 -6.17
CA HIS A 70 -1.77 -16.29 -6.92
C HIS A 70 -0.94 -17.50 -6.49
N GLY A 71 0.28 -17.30 -6.00
CA GLY A 71 1.16 -18.32 -5.41
C GLY A 71 0.72 -18.77 -4.01
N GLY A 72 -0.36 -18.18 -3.47
CA GLY A 72 -0.93 -18.55 -2.18
C GLY A 72 -0.15 -18.03 -0.97
N ILE A 73 0.85 -17.15 -1.17
CA ILE A 73 1.61 -16.53 -0.08
C ILE A 73 0.70 -15.60 0.73
N ALA A 74 -0.18 -14.83 0.09
CA ALA A 74 -1.17 -14.00 0.77
C ALA A 74 -2.01 -14.82 1.77
N ALA A 75 -2.52 -15.98 1.33
CA ALA A 75 -3.30 -16.88 2.19
C ALA A 75 -2.46 -17.51 3.33
N ARG A 76 -1.14 -17.68 3.15
CA ARG A 76 -0.24 -18.15 4.23
C ARG A 76 0.04 -17.04 5.24
N LEU A 77 0.24 -15.80 4.78
CA LEU A 77 0.39 -14.62 5.64
C LEU A 77 -0.88 -14.40 6.48
N VAL A 78 -2.06 -14.52 5.87
CA VAL A 78 -3.34 -14.44 6.59
C VAL A 78 -3.46 -15.54 7.64
N ARG A 79 -3.09 -16.79 7.32
CA ARG A 79 -3.10 -17.89 8.29
C ARG A 79 -2.13 -17.65 9.46
N PHE A 80 -0.96 -17.10 9.19
CA PHE A 80 0.00 -16.71 10.22
C PHE A 80 -0.55 -15.58 11.10
N ALA A 81 -1.13 -14.54 10.51
CA ALA A 81 -1.80 -13.47 11.26
C ALA A 81 -2.96 -14.03 12.11
N SER A 82 -3.74 -14.97 11.57
CA SER A 82 -4.80 -15.67 12.32
C SER A 82 -4.27 -16.46 13.51
N ALA A 83 -3.15 -17.17 13.35
CA ALA A 83 -2.53 -17.88 14.46
C ALA A 83 -1.96 -16.93 15.52
N LEU A 84 -1.47 -15.76 15.13
CA LEU A 84 -0.92 -14.75 16.03
C LEU A 84 -1.98 -13.99 16.82
N VAL A 85 -3.03 -13.50 16.16
CA VAL A 85 -3.99 -12.54 16.77
C VAL A 85 -5.46 -12.96 16.67
N GLY A 86 -5.78 -14.05 15.98
CA GLY A 86 -7.16 -14.54 15.81
C GLY A 86 -7.83 -14.99 17.11
N HIS A 87 -7.04 -15.34 18.12
CA HIS A 87 -7.53 -15.80 19.42
C HIS A 87 -8.04 -14.69 20.35
N PHE A 88 -7.77 -13.43 20.00
CA PHE A 88 -8.33 -12.30 20.74
C PHE A 88 -9.80 -12.09 20.38
N LYS A 89 -10.54 -11.42 21.27
CA LYS A 89 -11.92 -11.01 20.99
C LYS A 89 -11.95 -10.04 19.80
N GLY A 90 -12.72 -10.36 18.77
CA GLY A 90 -12.66 -9.62 17.51
C GLY A 90 -11.49 -10.03 16.61
N GLY A 91 -10.90 -11.20 16.84
CA GLY A 91 -9.63 -11.62 16.24
C GLY A 91 -9.57 -11.43 14.74
N LEU A 92 -10.63 -11.75 13.99
CA LEU A 92 -10.66 -11.57 12.53
C LEU A 92 -10.43 -10.13 12.07
N ALA A 93 -10.86 -9.13 12.85
CA ALA A 93 -10.56 -7.73 12.55
C ALA A 93 -9.07 -7.42 12.74
N MET A 94 -8.44 -7.98 13.79
CA MET A 94 -6.99 -7.87 13.98
C MET A 94 -6.23 -8.64 12.91
N VAL A 95 -6.71 -9.82 12.53
CA VAL A 95 -6.14 -10.60 11.41
C VAL A 95 -6.13 -9.75 10.15
N ASN A 96 -7.20 -9.01 9.87
CA ASN A 96 -7.26 -8.10 8.73
C ASN A 96 -6.16 -7.03 8.79
N ILE A 97 -6.03 -6.37 9.95
CA ILE A 97 -5.01 -5.32 10.16
C ILE A 97 -3.59 -5.87 10.02
N PHE A 98 -3.29 -6.99 10.68
CA PHE A 98 -1.98 -7.63 10.61
C PHE A 98 -1.69 -8.21 9.23
N SER A 99 -2.68 -8.79 8.55
CA SER A 99 -2.51 -9.30 7.18
C SER A 99 -2.27 -8.15 6.21
N SER A 100 -2.98 -7.02 6.35
CA SER A 100 -2.78 -5.82 5.52
C SER A 100 -1.41 -5.20 5.77
N MET A 101 -0.94 -5.22 7.03
CA MET A 101 0.41 -4.79 7.37
C MET A 101 1.49 -5.65 6.69
N LEU A 102 1.30 -6.98 6.68
CA LEU A 102 2.27 -7.91 6.10
C LEU A 102 2.21 -7.94 4.56
N PHE A 103 1.03 -8.08 3.98
CA PHE A 103 0.83 -8.18 2.53
C PHE A 103 0.82 -6.80 1.84
N GLY A 104 0.14 -5.82 2.42
CA GLY A 104 0.17 -4.43 1.97
C GLY A 104 1.57 -3.85 2.03
N GLY A 105 2.36 -4.20 3.06
CA GLY A 105 3.78 -3.84 3.13
C GLY A 105 4.58 -4.38 1.94
N ILE A 106 4.24 -5.54 1.39
CA ILE A 106 4.99 -6.14 0.26
C ILE A 106 4.48 -5.63 -1.10
N SER A 107 3.17 -5.60 -1.29
CA SER A 107 2.55 -5.12 -2.53
C SER A 107 2.68 -3.60 -2.70
N GLY A 108 2.87 -2.86 -1.60
CA GLY A 108 2.99 -1.41 -1.57
C GLY A 108 1.76 -0.66 -2.05
N SER A 109 0.61 -1.34 -2.19
CA SER A 109 -0.60 -0.83 -2.81
C SER A 109 -1.84 -1.16 -1.99
N ALA A 110 -2.55 -0.12 -1.54
CA ALA A 110 -3.84 -0.30 -0.87
C ALA A 110 -4.88 -0.98 -1.76
N ILE A 111 -4.87 -0.72 -3.07
CA ILE A 111 -5.86 -1.28 -4.00
C ILE A 111 -5.61 -2.78 -4.18
N ALA A 112 -4.34 -3.19 -4.33
CA ALA A 112 -3.98 -4.60 -4.40
C ALA A 112 -4.34 -5.32 -3.09
N ASP A 113 -4.03 -4.71 -1.94
CA ASP A 113 -4.35 -5.27 -0.63
C ASP A 113 -5.86 -5.43 -0.41
N ILE A 114 -6.69 -4.42 -0.74
CA ILE A 114 -8.15 -4.54 -0.67
C ILE A 114 -8.67 -5.65 -1.59
N SER A 115 -8.14 -5.75 -2.81
CA SER A 115 -8.59 -6.76 -3.78
C SER A 115 -8.24 -8.18 -3.33
N ALA A 116 -7.04 -8.37 -2.79
CA ALA A 116 -6.53 -9.63 -2.27
C ALA A 116 -7.19 -10.03 -0.94
N LEU A 117 -7.05 -9.20 0.09
CA LEU A 117 -7.52 -9.52 1.43
C LEU A 117 -9.01 -9.32 1.59
N GLY A 118 -9.62 -8.35 0.90
CA GLY A 118 -11.05 -8.12 0.99
C GLY A 118 -11.87 -9.29 0.44
N SER A 119 -11.43 -9.89 -0.67
CA SER A 119 -12.07 -11.07 -1.25
C SER A 119 -11.94 -12.32 -0.36
N LEU A 120 -10.88 -12.39 0.45
CA LEU A 120 -10.63 -13.50 1.39
C LEU A 120 -11.32 -13.30 2.76
N LEU A 121 -11.22 -12.11 3.35
CA LEU A 121 -11.59 -11.86 4.74
C LEU A 121 -13.03 -11.38 4.92
N ILE A 122 -13.56 -10.56 4.00
CA ILE A 122 -14.93 -10.02 4.14
C ILE A 122 -15.98 -11.15 4.16
N PRO A 123 -15.93 -12.18 3.29
CA PRO A 123 -16.86 -13.30 3.35
C PRO A 123 -16.75 -14.07 4.68
N VAL A 124 -15.53 -14.40 5.11
CA VAL A 124 -15.27 -15.12 6.36
C VAL A 124 -15.76 -14.35 7.58
N MET A 125 -15.54 -13.03 7.62
CA MET A 125 -16.04 -12.18 8.69
C MET A 125 -17.58 -12.20 8.76
N LYS A 126 -18.27 -12.13 7.60
CA LYS A 126 -19.74 -12.21 7.55
C LYS A 126 -20.26 -13.56 8.05
N GLU A 127 -19.66 -14.67 7.62
CA GLU A 127 -20.01 -16.02 8.07
C GLU A 127 -19.84 -16.18 9.59
N ARG A 128 -18.85 -15.50 10.16
CA ARG A 128 -18.55 -15.49 11.59
C ARG A 128 -19.38 -14.46 12.38
N GLY A 129 -20.40 -13.87 11.76
CA GLY A 129 -21.36 -12.97 12.42
C GLY A 129 -20.89 -11.53 12.58
N TYR A 130 -19.84 -11.11 11.86
CA TYR A 130 -19.48 -9.69 11.80
C TYR A 130 -20.44 -8.94 10.90
N ARG A 131 -20.78 -7.71 11.28
CA ARG A 131 -21.65 -6.89 10.44
C ARG A 131 -20.92 -6.53 9.13
N PRO A 132 -21.62 -6.55 7.98
CA PRO A 132 -21.01 -6.23 6.67
C PRO A 132 -20.32 -4.87 6.62
N ASP A 133 -20.91 -3.85 7.23
CA ASP A 133 -20.37 -2.49 7.30
C ASP A 133 -19.05 -2.44 8.06
N TYR A 134 -18.96 -3.16 9.18
CA TYR A 134 -17.74 -3.26 9.96
C TYR A 134 -16.64 -4.03 9.20
N ALA A 135 -17.00 -5.14 8.55
CA ALA A 135 -16.05 -5.93 7.76
C ALA A 135 -15.44 -5.12 6.60
N VAL A 136 -16.26 -4.34 5.89
CA VAL A 136 -15.78 -3.43 4.85
C VAL A 136 -14.91 -2.31 5.45
N ASN A 137 -15.37 -1.68 6.53
CA ASN A 137 -14.65 -0.57 7.15
C ASN A 137 -13.26 -0.97 7.64
N VAL A 138 -13.12 -2.09 8.37
CA VAL A 138 -11.81 -2.52 8.86
C VAL A 138 -10.88 -2.90 7.71
N THR A 139 -11.39 -3.56 6.66
CA THR A 139 -10.58 -3.93 5.49
C THR A 139 -10.06 -2.69 4.76
N VAL A 140 -10.95 -1.72 4.48
CA VAL A 140 -10.56 -0.51 3.74
C VAL A 140 -9.56 0.32 4.54
N THR A 141 -9.78 0.46 5.85
CA THR A 141 -8.89 1.24 6.72
C THR A 141 -7.55 0.56 6.94
N SER A 142 -7.53 -0.78 7.09
CA SER A 142 -6.29 -1.53 7.27
C SER A 142 -5.42 -1.54 6.01
N SER A 143 -6.01 -1.56 4.81
CA SER A 143 -5.25 -1.58 3.57
C SER A 143 -4.45 -0.31 3.28
N ILE A 144 -4.76 0.78 3.97
CA ILE A 144 -3.92 1.99 3.96
C ILE A 144 -2.52 1.69 4.54
N ALA A 145 -2.37 0.64 5.34
CA ALA A 145 -1.06 0.17 5.79
C ALA A 145 -0.11 -0.09 4.61
N GLY A 146 -0.60 -0.60 3.47
CA GLY A 146 0.24 -0.78 2.28
C GLY A 146 0.71 0.51 1.61
N ILE A 147 0.14 1.66 1.96
CA ILE A 147 0.64 2.97 1.51
C ILE A 147 1.78 3.47 2.39
N VAL A 148 1.74 3.15 3.69
CA VAL A 148 2.64 3.71 4.70
C VAL A 148 3.80 2.76 5.02
N ILE A 149 3.55 1.46 5.05
CA ILE A 149 4.54 0.44 5.37
C ILE A 149 5.32 0.10 4.10
N PRO A 150 6.66 0.11 4.14
CA PRO A 150 7.48 -0.17 2.96
C PRO A 150 7.54 -1.66 2.58
N PRO A 151 7.85 -1.96 1.31
CA PRO A 151 7.87 -1.07 0.13
C PRO A 151 6.51 -0.42 -0.21
N SER A 152 6.50 0.85 -0.62
CA SER A 152 5.28 1.57 -1.02
C SER A 152 5.46 2.30 -2.35
N HIS A 153 4.59 2.03 -3.33
CA HIS A 153 4.71 2.72 -4.63
C HIS A 153 4.35 4.21 -4.53
N ASN A 154 3.50 4.59 -3.57
CA ASN A 154 3.16 6.00 -3.32
C ASN A 154 4.37 6.80 -2.83
N MET A 155 5.25 6.17 -2.05
CA MET A 155 6.52 6.76 -1.63
C MET A 155 7.45 7.03 -2.81
N ILE A 156 7.46 6.14 -3.80
CA ILE A 156 8.24 6.29 -5.05
C ILE A 156 7.70 7.48 -5.85
N ILE A 157 6.37 7.56 -6.04
CA ILE A 157 5.73 8.68 -6.74
C ILE A 157 6.03 9.99 -6.03
N PHE A 158 5.96 10.03 -4.69
CA PHE A 158 6.29 11.22 -3.92
C PHE A 158 7.74 11.66 -4.10
N ALA A 159 8.70 10.73 -4.02
CA ALA A 159 10.11 11.04 -4.20
C ALA A 159 10.41 11.60 -5.60
N VAL A 160 9.79 11.03 -6.64
CA VAL A 160 9.90 11.52 -8.02
C VAL A 160 9.24 12.88 -8.18
N ALA A 161 8.04 13.08 -7.63
CA ALA A 161 7.31 14.34 -7.70
C ALA A 161 8.01 15.48 -6.95
N ALA A 162 8.73 15.18 -5.87
CA ALA A 162 9.58 16.13 -5.14
C ALA A 162 10.89 16.49 -5.88
N GLY A 163 11.00 16.14 -7.17
CA GLY A 163 12.16 16.44 -8.00
C GLY A 163 13.30 15.42 -7.85
N GLY A 164 13.04 14.24 -7.29
CA GLY A 164 14.04 13.18 -7.13
C GLY A 164 15.11 13.45 -6.06
N GLY A 165 15.07 14.60 -5.39
CA GLY A 165 16.01 14.95 -4.32
C GLY A 165 15.82 14.16 -3.02
N ILE A 166 14.69 13.45 -2.89
CA ILE A 166 14.36 12.65 -1.72
C ILE A 166 14.71 11.19 -2.00
N SER A 167 15.60 10.63 -1.19
CA SER A 167 15.96 9.20 -1.27
C SER A 167 14.77 8.33 -0.90
N ILE A 168 14.39 7.43 -1.80
CA ILE A 168 13.30 6.47 -1.59
C ILE A 168 13.61 5.55 -0.40
N SER A 169 14.85 5.06 -0.27
CA SER A 169 15.28 4.21 0.87
C SER A 169 15.11 4.93 2.21
N LYS A 170 15.39 6.23 2.27
CA LYS A 170 15.15 7.03 3.49
C LYS A 170 13.65 7.19 3.77
N LEU A 171 12.84 7.35 2.72
CA LEU A 171 11.38 7.44 2.86
C LEU A 171 10.79 6.11 3.35
N PHE A 172 11.32 4.98 2.86
CA PHE A 172 10.96 3.65 3.34
C PHE A 172 11.28 3.54 4.84
N LEU A 173 12.51 3.85 5.26
CA LEU A 173 12.85 3.81 6.67
C LEU A 173 11.96 4.74 7.53
N ALA A 174 11.67 5.94 7.03
CA ALA A 174 10.79 6.90 7.70
C ALA A 174 9.33 6.41 7.80
N GLY A 175 8.88 5.53 6.90
CA GLY A 175 7.54 4.94 6.89
C GLY A 175 7.31 3.84 7.91
N VAL A 176 8.36 3.15 8.35
CA VAL A 176 8.23 1.98 9.25
C VAL A 176 7.55 2.36 10.57
N VAL A 177 8.07 3.37 11.26
CA VAL A 177 7.54 3.82 12.56
C VAL A 177 6.09 4.30 12.47
N PRO A 178 5.72 5.25 11.59
CA PRO A 178 4.33 5.70 11.47
C PRO A 178 3.39 4.60 10.98
N GLY A 179 3.85 3.71 10.10
CA GLY A 179 3.06 2.57 9.63
C GLY A 179 2.72 1.58 10.74
N VAL A 180 3.72 1.18 11.53
CA VAL A 180 3.50 0.31 12.69
C VAL A 180 2.58 0.97 13.72
N LEU A 181 2.82 2.25 14.04
CA LEU A 181 1.95 3.01 14.96
C LEU A 181 0.51 3.08 14.46
N MET A 182 0.31 3.35 13.17
CA MET A 182 -1.01 3.37 12.54
C MET A 182 -1.72 2.01 12.69
N CYS A 183 -1.03 0.91 12.36
CA CYS A 183 -1.59 -0.43 12.51
C CYS A 183 -1.91 -0.78 13.96
N LEU A 184 -1.07 -0.37 14.91
CA LEU A 184 -1.33 -0.55 16.34
C LEU A 184 -2.57 0.24 16.80
N CYS A 185 -2.68 1.52 16.40
CA CYS A 185 -3.85 2.33 16.69
C CYS A 185 -5.14 1.72 16.10
N LEU A 186 -5.08 1.22 14.86
CA LEU A 186 -6.19 0.50 14.24
C LEU A 186 -6.53 -0.78 14.99
N ALA A 187 -5.54 -1.55 15.44
CA ALA A 187 -5.74 -2.78 16.18
C ALA A 187 -6.43 -2.52 17.54
N VAL A 188 -6.02 -1.45 18.23
CA VAL A 188 -6.67 -1.00 19.47
C VAL A 188 -8.12 -0.59 19.20
N ALA A 189 -8.37 0.22 18.17
CA ALA A 189 -9.73 0.62 17.81
C ALA A 189 -10.61 -0.59 17.44
N ALA A 190 -10.08 -1.54 16.67
CA ALA A 190 -10.76 -2.78 16.32
C ALA A 190 -11.09 -3.63 17.54
N TYR A 191 -10.18 -3.73 18.51
CA TYR A 191 -10.43 -4.44 19.76
C TYR A 191 -11.54 -3.78 20.59
N VAL A 192 -11.49 -2.45 20.76
CA VAL A 192 -12.52 -1.70 21.51
C VAL A 192 -13.90 -1.89 20.86
N LEU A 193 -14.00 -1.78 19.53
CA LEU A 193 -15.25 -2.03 18.82
C LEU A 193 -15.70 -3.49 18.93
N ALA A 194 -14.78 -4.45 18.85
CA ALA A 194 -15.12 -5.87 19.00
C ALA A 194 -15.65 -6.22 20.39
N VAL A 195 -15.10 -5.59 21.44
CA VAL A 195 -15.61 -5.73 22.80
C VAL A 195 -17.04 -5.16 22.89
N LYS A 196 -17.27 -3.96 22.35
CA LYS A 196 -18.57 -3.26 22.34
C LYS A 196 -19.65 -4.01 21.55
N HIS A 197 -19.29 -4.53 20.37
CA HIS A 197 -20.20 -5.26 19.48
C HIS A 197 -20.30 -6.76 19.79
N LYS A 198 -19.56 -7.24 20.80
CA LYS A 198 -19.54 -8.65 21.24
C LYS A 198 -19.20 -9.63 20.10
N TYR A 199 -18.25 -9.26 19.23
CA TYR A 199 -17.78 -10.15 18.18
C TYR A 199 -17.05 -11.38 18.76
N PRO A 200 -17.09 -12.52 18.05
CA PRO A 200 -16.48 -13.76 18.53
C PRO A 200 -14.95 -13.70 18.54
N ALA A 201 -14.36 -14.52 19.39
CA ALA A 201 -12.94 -14.86 19.39
C ALA A 201 -12.78 -16.27 18.78
N GLU A 202 -11.72 -16.51 18.01
CA GLU A 202 -11.39 -17.87 17.60
C GLU A 202 -10.61 -18.59 18.71
N PRO A 203 -10.64 -19.93 18.77
CA PRO A 203 -9.79 -20.67 19.69
C PRO A 203 -8.31 -20.53 19.30
N PHE A 204 -7.43 -20.44 20.31
CA PHE A 204 -5.98 -20.40 20.05
C PHE A 204 -5.51 -21.73 19.45
N PRO A 205 -4.85 -21.72 18.27
CA PRO A 205 -4.48 -22.96 17.57
C PRO A 205 -3.30 -23.71 18.22
N GLY A 206 -2.65 -23.14 19.25
CA GLY A 206 -1.51 -23.75 19.94
C GLY A 206 -0.15 -23.30 19.39
N ARG A 207 0.89 -23.39 20.23
CA ARG A 207 2.25 -22.93 19.88
C ARG A 207 2.88 -23.70 18.71
N ALA A 208 2.55 -24.99 18.57
CA ALA A 208 3.02 -25.83 17.47
C ALA A 208 2.42 -25.41 16.12
N ALA A 209 1.11 -25.09 16.10
CA ALA A 209 0.45 -24.58 14.90
C ALA A 209 0.97 -23.19 14.52
N LEU A 210 1.19 -22.32 15.50
CA LEU A 210 1.80 -21.02 15.27
C LEU A 210 3.17 -21.14 14.60
N GLY A 211 4.05 -22.01 15.11
CA GLY A 211 5.37 -22.27 14.51
C GLY A 211 5.29 -22.78 13.06
N ARG A 212 4.33 -23.67 12.76
CA ARG A 212 4.09 -24.14 11.39
C ARG A 212 3.62 -23.00 10.47
N THR A 213 2.64 -22.20 10.90
CA THR A 213 2.16 -21.07 10.10
C THR A 213 3.23 -20.00 9.90
N ALA A 214 4.13 -19.81 10.86
CA ALA A 214 5.29 -18.91 10.71
C ALA A 214 6.25 -19.42 9.62
N LEU A 215 6.54 -20.72 9.62
CA LEU A 215 7.36 -21.37 8.58
C LEU A 215 6.70 -21.26 7.19
N ASP A 216 5.38 -21.47 7.12
CA ASP A 216 4.63 -21.35 5.85
C ASP A 216 4.61 -19.90 5.31
N ALA A 217 4.64 -18.91 6.21
CA ALA A 217 4.67 -17.49 5.89
C ALA A 217 6.09 -16.95 5.58
N LEU A 218 7.15 -17.72 5.88
CA LEU A 218 8.53 -17.30 5.67
C LEU A 218 8.79 -16.77 4.26
N PRO A 219 8.32 -17.38 3.16
CA PRO A 219 8.60 -16.87 1.83
C PRO A 219 8.20 -15.39 1.67
N GLY A 220 7.01 -15.01 2.14
CA GLY A 220 6.56 -13.62 2.06
C GLY A 220 7.31 -12.68 2.99
N LEU A 221 7.60 -13.12 4.22
CA LEU A 221 8.37 -12.33 5.19
C LEU A 221 9.81 -12.10 4.72
N VAL A 222 10.44 -13.12 4.14
CA VAL A 222 11.78 -13.05 3.57
C VAL A 222 11.80 -12.10 2.38
N THR A 223 10.81 -12.14 1.50
CA THR A 223 10.68 -11.16 0.40
C THR A 223 10.64 -9.73 0.94
N ALA A 224 9.82 -9.45 1.96
CA ALA A 224 9.76 -8.12 2.59
C ALA A 224 11.13 -7.69 3.14
N VAL A 225 11.82 -8.59 3.83
CA VAL A 225 13.16 -8.33 4.42
C VAL A 225 14.22 -8.14 3.34
N ILE A 226 14.18 -8.90 2.25
CA ILE A 226 15.11 -8.74 1.12
C ILE A 226 14.89 -7.39 0.44
N ILE A 227 13.64 -6.99 0.19
CA ILE A 227 13.34 -5.71 -0.45
C ILE A 227 13.77 -4.55 0.45
N VAL A 228 13.29 -4.52 1.69
CA VAL A 228 13.57 -3.41 2.60
C VAL A 228 15.05 -3.42 3.02
N GLY A 229 15.59 -4.58 3.40
CA GLY A 229 16.99 -4.73 3.81
C GLY A 229 17.97 -4.49 2.66
N GLY A 230 17.68 -4.98 1.45
CA GLY A 230 18.51 -4.77 0.26
C GLY A 230 18.55 -3.31 -0.18
N THR A 231 17.40 -2.63 -0.17
CA THR A 231 17.30 -1.20 -0.52
C THR A 231 17.92 -0.27 0.54
N LEU A 232 17.87 -0.65 1.82
CA LEU A 232 18.47 0.12 2.91
C LEU A 232 19.98 -0.10 3.03
N SER A 233 20.46 -1.33 2.79
CA SER A 233 21.89 -1.65 2.78
C SER A 233 22.62 -1.12 1.54
N GLY A 234 21.88 -0.72 0.50
CA GLY A 234 22.44 -0.18 -0.74
C GLY A 234 23.00 -1.25 -1.68
N VAL A 235 22.71 -2.54 -1.42
CA VAL A 235 23.11 -3.65 -2.29
C VAL A 235 22.35 -3.60 -3.62
N PHE A 236 21.06 -3.24 -3.59
CA PHE A 236 20.21 -3.07 -4.76
C PHE A 236 19.43 -1.76 -4.68
N THR A 237 19.11 -1.18 -5.83
CA THR A 237 18.14 -0.08 -5.93
C THR A 237 16.72 -0.59 -5.67
N VAL A 238 15.79 0.34 -5.43
CA VAL A 238 14.37 0.00 -5.25
C VAL A 238 13.79 -0.69 -6.48
N THR A 239 14.22 -0.28 -7.67
CA THR A 239 13.81 -0.91 -8.93
C THR A 239 14.35 -2.33 -9.06
N GLU A 240 15.64 -2.55 -8.80
CA GLU A 240 16.24 -3.89 -8.84
C GLU A 240 15.64 -4.82 -7.78
N SER A 241 15.28 -4.28 -6.62
CA SER A 241 14.66 -5.06 -5.54
C SER A 241 13.25 -5.53 -5.88
N GLY A 242 12.49 -4.77 -6.66
CA GLY A 242 11.16 -5.19 -7.12
C GLY A 242 11.23 -6.23 -8.24
N ALA A 243 12.31 -6.25 -9.02
CA ALA A 243 12.50 -7.20 -10.12
C ALA A 243 12.95 -8.61 -9.66
N PHE A 244 13.31 -8.75 -8.38
CA PHE A 244 13.76 -9.99 -7.76
C PHE A 244 12.59 -10.78 -7.16
#